data_AF-A0LKC4-F1
#
_entry.id   AF-A0LKC4-F1
#
_cell.length_a   1.000
_cell.length_b   1.000
_cell.length_c   1.000
_cell.angle_alpha   90.00
_cell.angle_beta   90.00
_cell.angle_gamma   90.00
#
_symmetry.space_group_name_H-M   'P 1'
#
loop_
_entity.id
_entity.type
_entity.pdbx_description
1 polymer ?
#
loop_
_entity_poly.entity_id
_entity_poly.type
_entity_poly.pdbx_seq_one_letter_code
_entity_poly.pdbx_strand_id
1 'polypeptide(L)'
;MTQAVPAGRVRGLLDGTAPPKTAPPRPGTASVKPAVTATSSSSAAAAATSATTATSSSSSSATAAGKLRPEGAGTKRSPTPARTAPAGVAPSRSRVDEPARERSGHGADSGKKASRLPEIALKPIAAPAAARSGKFRDPSLLVNWVEICLWACLCLAVVGIATRIVSHGILTDLRDGTYASAALSATASEAFDRRERFLSVMELFLFAVTSVLALKWIHRANFNARQLGAEGMRFTPGWAVGSYFIPIVNLWKPYQAMKEIWKASSSPANWQGAPSGALLGIWWFLWLLSTFANYAVFRFFWAIGERIQDFIAANALAAVMDVLEIPLTVSFLILVKKITKMQMAHAHSRS
;
A
#
# COMPACT_ATOMS: atom_id res chain seq x y z
N MET A 1 11.29 4.57 -8.98
CA MET A 1 12.24 4.98 -10.04
C MET A 1 11.87 4.20 -11.27
N THR A 2 11.34 4.86 -12.30
CA THR A 2 10.72 4.19 -13.45
C THR A 2 11.38 4.74 -14.70
N GLN A 3 12.16 3.92 -15.42
CA GLN A 3 12.59 4.29 -16.77
C GLN A 3 11.41 4.14 -17.72
N ALA A 4 11.24 5.10 -18.62
CA ALA A 4 10.29 4.98 -19.71
C ALA A 4 10.77 3.92 -20.71
N VAL A 5 9.84 3.10 -21.22
CA VAL A 5 10.11 2.24 -22.37
C VAL A 5 10.53 3.13 -23.56
N PRO A 6 11.65 2.86 -24.24
CA PRO A 6 12.13 3.72 -25.32
C PRO A 6 11.23 3.60 -26.56
N ALA A 7 10.75 4.74 -27.04
CA ALA A 7 9.71 4.87 -28.08
C ALA A 7 10.08 4.33 -29.49
N GLY A 8 11.22 3.66 -29.65
CA GLY A 8 11.60 2.95 -30.88
C GLY A 8 11.21 1.47 -30.92
N ARG A 9 10.92 0.82 -29.78
CA ARG A 9 10.84 -0.65 -29.72
C ARG A 9 9.64 -1.24 -30.48
N VAL A 10 8.49 -0.57 -30.47
CA VAL A 10 7.27 -1.06 -31.15
C VAL A 10 7.48 -1.20 -32.67
N ARG A 11 8.29 -0.33 -33.28
CA ARG A 11 8.50 -0.31 -34.74
C ARG A 11 9.25 -1.54 -35.26
N GLY A 12 10.25 -2.03 -34.52
CA GLY A 12 11.06 -3.17 -34.92
C GLY A 12 10.32 -4.52 -35.00
N LEU A 13 9.11 -4.60 -34.43
CA LEU A 13 8.24 -5.78 -34.54
C LEU A 13 7.40 -5.81 -35.83
N LEU A 14 7.32 -4.71 -36.58
CA LEU A 14 6.55 -4.62 -37.83
C LEU A 14 7.42 -4.91 -39.07
N ASP A 15 8.69 -4.51 -39.04
CA ASP A 15 9.58 -4.54 -40.22
C ASP A 15 10.22 -5.92 -40.48
N GLY A 16 10.04 -6.90 -39.59
CA GLY A 16 10.51 -8.29 -39.75
C GLY A 16 12.03 -8.53 -39.70
N THR A 17 12.85 -7.48 -39.79
CA THR A 17 14.32 -7.56 -39.86
C THR A 17 15.00 -7.74 -38.50
N ALA A 18 14.61 -8.77 -37.74
CA ALA A 18 15.37 -9.21 -36.57
C ALA A 18 16.55 -10.08 -37.01
N PRO A 19 17.83 -9.68 -36.82
CA PRO A 19 18.97 -10.50 -37.21
C PRO A 19 19.02 -11.79 -36.35
N PRO A 20 19.46 -12.92 -36.92
CA PRO A 20 19.51 -14.19 -36.20
C PRO A 20 20.47 -14.11 -35.00
N LYS A 21 20.12 -14.78 -33.90
CA LYS A 21 20.94 -14.85 -32.69
C LYS A 21 22.31 -15.46 -33.00
N THR A 22 23.34 -14.63 -33.07
CA THR A 22 24.74 -15.07 -33.20
C THR A 22 25.16 -15.90 -32.01
N ALA A 23 25.77 -17.06 -32.25
CA ALA A 23 26.30 -17.94 -31.22
C ALA A 23 27.42 -17.27 -30.38
N PRO A 24 27.63 -17.67 -29.12
CA PRO A 24 28.69 -17.11 -28.28
C PRO A 24 30.09 -17.42 -28.84
N PRO A 25 31.03 -16.46 -28.82
CA PRO A 25 32.38 -16.65 -29.36
C PRO A 25 33.22 -17.58 -28.47
N ARG A 26 34.13 -18.35 -29.10
CA ARG A 26 35.18 -19.09 -28.39
C ARG A 26 36.30 -18.12 -27.92
N PRO A 27 37.00 -18.43 -26.81
CA PRO A 27 38.04 -17.56 -26.28
C PRO A 27 39.34 -17.66 -27.09
N GLY A 28 40.00 -16.52 -27.30
CA GLY A 28 41.42 -16.47 -27.66
C GLY A 28 41.79 -15.52 -28.79
N THR A 29 42.10 -14.27 -28.45
CA THR A 29 43.37 -13.58 -28.80
C THR A 29 43.38 -12.19 -28.14
N ALA A 30 44.56 -11.66 -27.82
CA ALA A 30 44.70 -10.38 -27.14
C ALA A 30 45.09 -9.26 -28.12
N SER A 31 44.58 -8.05 -27.89
CA SER A 31 45.19 -6.81 -28.36
C SER A 31 44.88 -5.66 -27.39
N VAL A 32 45.59 -4.54 -27.53
CA VAL A 32 45.87 -3.61 -26.42
C VAL A 32 45.12 -2.27 -26.55
N LYS A 33 44.85 -1.67 -25.38
CA LYS A 33 44.56 -0.26 -25.03
C LYS A 33 45.04 0.82 -26.04
N PRO A 34 44.42 2.03 -26.07
CA PRO A 34 44.10 2.82 -24.86
C PRO A 34 42.69 3.47 -24.80
N ALA A 35 42.45 4.19 -23.71
CA ALA A 35 41.21 4.90 -23.40
C ALA A 35 41.34 6.41 -23.64
N VAL A 36 40.19 7.08 -23.85
CA VAL A 36 40.05 8.55 -23.85
C VAL A 36 38.89 8.95 -22.92
N THR A 37 38.94 10.19 -22.44
CA THR A 37 38.20 10.75 -21.29
C THR A 37 36.67 10.82 -21.44
N ALA A 38 35.99 10.81 -20.29
CA ALA A 38 34.61 11.25 -20.16
C ALA A 38 34.50 12.79 -20.22
N THR A 39 33.34 13.29 -20.65
CA THR A 39 32.91 14.68 -20.44
C THR A 39 31.49 14.68 -19.89
N SER A 40 31.28 15.39 -18.77
CA SER A 40 29.97 15.62 -18.18
C SER A 40 29.38 16.94 -18.65
N SER A 41 28.08 16.95 -18.97
CA SER A 41 27.32 18.19 -19.18
C SER A 41 25.99 18.12 -18.44
N SER A 42 25.95 18.70 -17.25
CA SER A 42 24.69 19.03 -16.59
C SER A 42 24.02 20.16 -17.36
N SER A 43 22.70 20.08 -17.54
CA SER A 43 21.86 21.24 -17.86
C SER A 43 20.53 21.09 -17.16
N ALA A 44 20.02 22.18 -16.59
CA ALA A 44 18.83 22.19 -15.76
C ALA A 44 17.98 23.43 -16.03
N ALA A 45 16.69 23.31 -15.67
CA ALA A 45 15.71 24.37 -15.52
C ALA A 45 15.11 25.02 -16.81
N ALA A 46 13.93 25.62 -16.57
CA ALA A 46 13.16 26.53 -17.43
C ALA A 46 12.52 25.95 -18.73
N ALA A 47 11.37 26.46 -19.20
CA ALA A 47 10.27 27.20 -18.57
C ALA A 47 9.08 27.30 -19.55
N ALA A 48 7.93 27.84 -19.09
CA ALA A 48 6.73 28.22 -19.84
C ALA A 48 5.93 27.04 -20.49
N THR A 49 4.61 26.90 -20.35
CA THR A 49 3.48 27.87 -20.39
C THR A 49 3.07 28.25 -21.80
N SER A 50 1.91 27.75 -22.23
CA SER A 50 1.05 28.32 -23.28
C SER A 50 -0.38 27.79 -23.09
N ALA A 51 -1.38 28.68 -23.12
CA ALA A 51 -2.80 28.33 -23.02
C ALA A 51 -3.63 29.24 -23.94
N THR A 52 -4.57 28.67 -24.70
CA THR A 52 -5.59 29.33 -25.56
C THR A 52 -6.58 28.25 -26.07
N THR A 53 -7.87 28.43 -26.42
CA THR A 53 -9.03 29.18 -25.87
C THR A 53 -10.29 28.70 -26.63
N ALA A 54 -11.48 28.72 -26.02
CA ALA A 54 -12.79 28.39 -26.64
C ALA A 54 -12.94 26.88 -27.06
N THR A 55 -14.08 26.36 -27.56
CA THR A 55 -15.34 26.95 -28.05
C THR A 55 -16.54 26.01 -27.78
N SER A 56 -17.79 26.50 -27.91
CA SER A 56 -19.04 25.80 -28.32
C SER A 56 -19.29 24.34 -27.84
N SER A 57 -20.26 24.06 -26.97
CA SER A 57 -21.73 23.94 -27.24
C SER A 57 -22.12 22.82 -28.23
N SER A 58 -23.22 22.08 -28.07
CA SER A 58 -24.51 22.40 -27.41
C SER A 58 -25.26 21.20 -26.83
N SER A 59 -26.40 21.48 -26.18
CA SER A 59 -27.41 20.52 -25.70
C SER A 59 -28.24 19.86 -26.80
N SER A 60 -28.84 18.68 -26.51
CA SER A 60 -30.25 18.35 -26.80
C SER A 60 -30.68 17.02 -26.12
N SER A 61 -31.98 16.71 -26.14
CA SER A 61 -32.60 15.76 -25.18
C SER A 61 -33.76 14.91 -25.71
N ALA A 62 -33.91 13.72 -25.10
CA ALA A 62 -35.15 12.99 -24.80
C ALA A 62 -35.86 12.11 -25.87
N THR A 63 -36.64 11.15 -25.33
CA THR A 63 -37.85 10.50 -25.92
C THR A 63 -37.66 9.38 -26.97
N ALA A 64 -38.44 8.27 -27.01
CA ALA A 64 -39.14 7.46 -25.99
C ALA A 64 -39.75 6.15 -26.61
N ALA A 65 -40.17 5.21 -25.72
CA ALA A 65 -41.31 4.28 -25.86
C ALA A 65 -41.27 3.02 -26.79
N GLY A 66 -42.18 2.07 -26.50
CA GLY A 66 -42.48 0.84 -27.28
C GLY A 66 -41.56 -0.37 -26.97
N LYS A 67 -41.76 -1.25 -25.97
CA LYS A 67 -42.96 -1.87 -25.35
C LYS A 67 -43.69 -2.88 -26.26
N LEU A 68 -43.51 -4.20 -26.02
CA LEU A 68 -44.55 -5.24 -26.14
C LEU A 68 -44.17 -6.56 -25.43
N ARG A 69 -45.14 -7.10 -24.67
CA ARG A 69 -45.31 -8.42 -23.98
C ARG A 69 -46.85 -8.70 -24.08
N PRO A 70 -47.44 -9.90 -23.84
CA PRO A 70 -47.33 -10.76 -22.64
C PRO A 70 -47.32 -12.29 -23.00
N GLU A 71 -47.51 -13.29 -22.14
CA GLU A 71 -47.42 -13.38 -20.67
C GLU A 71 -46.33 -14.42 -20.28
N GLY A 72 -46.50 -15.66 -19.77
CA GLY A 72 -47.63 -16.45 -19.22
C GLY A 72 -47.33 -17.95 -19.34
N ALA A 73 -47.54 -18.85 -18.36
CA ALA A 73 -47.92 -18.76 -16.94
C ALA A 73 -47.34 -20.01 -16.22
N GLY A 74 -47.33 -20.20 -14.89
CA GLY A 74 -47.71 -19.37 -13.73
C GLY A 74 -47.88 -20.23 -12.46
N THR A 75 -48.00 -19.60 -11.27
CA THR A 75 -48.40 -20.21 -9.96
C THR A 75 -47.42 -21.21 -9.28
N LYS A 76 -47.33 -21.37 -7.95
CA LYS A 76 -47.92 -20.66 -6.77
C LYS A 76 -47.15 -20.99 -5.46
N ARG A 77 -47.33 -20.13 -4.43
CA ARG A 77 -47.22 -20.35 -2.96
C ARG A 77 -45.86 -20.54 -2.26
N SER A 78 -45.58 -19.58 -1.37
CA SER A 78 -44.82 -19.67 -0.09
C SER A 78 -45.68 -20.39 1.01
N PRO A 79 -45.24 -20.59 2.31
CA PRO A 79 -44.20 -19.87 3.07
C PRO A 79 -43.25 -20.70 3.99
N THR A 80 -42.36 -19.95 4.66
CA THR A 80 -41.50 -20.20 5.86
C THR A 80 -42.29 -20.65 7.13
N PRO A 81 -41.70 -21.00 8.32
CA PRO A 81 -40.29 -20.86 8.79
C PRO A 81 -39.65 -22.00 9.67
N ALA A 82 -38.36 -21.78 10.03
CA ALA A 82 -37.71 -22.00 11.35
C ALA A 82 -37.31 -23.39 11.94
N ARG A 83 -35.99 -23.54 12.15
CA ARG A 83 -35.28 -23.92 13.41
C ARG A 83 -35.73 -25.15 14.23
N THR A 84 -34.84 -26.15 14.31
CA THR A 84 -34.52 -26.89 15.56
C THR A 84 -33.14 -27.54 15.51
N ALA A 85 -32.62 -27.88 16.70
CA ALA A 85 -31.52 -28.82 16.91
C ALA A 85 -31.93 -29.76 18.08
N PRO A 86 -31.33 -30.96 18.23
CA PRO A 86 -31.38 -31.73 19.47
C PRO A 86 -30.00 -31.80 20.16
N ALA A 87 -29.98 -32.31 21.39
CA ALA A 87 -28.81 -32.36 22.27
C ALA A 87 -28.64 -33.74 22.94
N GLY A 88 -27.49 -33.94 23.60
CA GLY A 88 -27.17 -35.10 24.43
C GLY A 88 -25.68 -35.10 24.80
N VAL A 89 -25.20 -35.73 25.87
CA VAL A 89 -25.83 -36.38 27.04
C VAL A 89 -24.92 -36.13 28.26
N ALA A 90 -25.47 -36.09 29.48
CA ALA A 90 -24.73 -36.11 30.75
C ALA A 90 -25.07 -37.41 31.51
N PRO A 91 -24.26 -37.90 32.48
CA PRO A 91 -24.32 -37.31 33.82
C PRO A 91 -23.10 -37.47 34.78
N SER A 92 -23.19 -36.75 35.91
CA SER A 92 -22.81 -37.16 37.29
C SER A 92 -21.35 -37.38 37.76
N ARG A 93 -20.97 -36.51 38.72
CA ARG A 93 -20.29 -36.79 40.03
C ARG A 93 -18.83 -37.29 39.99
N SER A 94 -17.98 -37.07 41.01
CA SER A 94 -18.19 -36.63 42.41
C SER A 94 -17.12 -35.65 42.91
N ARG A 95 -17.31 -35.08 44.12
CA ARG A 95 -16.31 -34.33 44.92
C ARG A 95 -15.69 -35.27 45.96
N VAL A 96 -14.38 -35.16 46.18
CA VAL A 96 -13.66 -35.55 47.41
C VAL A 96 -12.62 -34.47 47.71
N ASP A 97 -12.31 -34.25 48.98
CA ASP A 97 -11.57 -33.09 49.48
C ASP A 97 -10.06 -33.38 49.79
N GLU A 98 -9.41 -32.38 50.40
CA GLU A 98 -8.01 -32.26 50.86
C GLU A 98 -7.49 -33.37 51.83
N PRO A 99 -6.19 -33.45 52.24
CA PRO A 99 -5.23 -32.32 52.41
C PRO A 99 -3.76 -32.53 52.00
N ALA A 100 -2.96 -31.48 52.25
CA ALA A 100 -1.53 -31.36 52.00
C ALA A 100 -0.63 -32.32 52.81
N ARG A 101 0.65 -32.42 52.40
CA ARG A 101 1.72 -33.00 53.21
C ARG A 101 3.06 -32.32 52.99
N GLU A 102 3.63 -31.75 54.05
CA GLU A 102 5.02 -31.28 54.07
C GLU A 102 6.01 -32.45 53.98
N ARG A 103 7.21 -32.19 53.43
CA ARG A 103 8.44 -32.86 53.85
C ARG A 103 9.65 -31.98 53.56
N SER A 104 10.39 -31.64 54.61
CA SER A 104 11.71 -31.03 54.52
C SER A 104 12.80 -32.11 54.35
N GLY A 105 14.02 -31.69 53.99
CA GLY A 105 15.22 -32.46 54.31
C GLY A 105 16.30 -32.51 53.23
N HIS A 106 17.46 -31.97 53.58
CA HIS A 106 18.80 -32.28 53.04
C HIS A 106 19.09 -31.94 51.56
N GLY A 107 20.19 -31.23 51.36
CA GLY A 107 20.79 -30.98 50.05
C GLY A 107 22.15 -31.67 49.90
N ALA A 108 22.80 -31.45 48.76
CA ALA A 108 24.18 -31.85 48.51
C ALA A 108 24.90 -30.76 47.68
N ASP A 109 26.18 -30.55 47.96
CA ASP A 109 27.05 -29.65 47.17
C ASP A 109 27.38 -30.26 45.80
N SER A 110 27.46 -29.41 44.77
CA SER A 110 28.00 -29.76 43.45
C SER A 110 28.38 -28.49 42.67
N GLY A 111 29.50 -27.88 43.04
CA GLY A 111 30.02 -26.69 42.35
C GLY A 111 30.31 -26.91 40.86
N LYS A 112 29.44 -26.41 39.98
CA LYS A 112 29.72 -26.28 38.53
C LYS A 112 30.11 -24.85 38.17
N LYS A 113 31.40 -24.64 37.87
CA LYS A 113 31.93 -23.38 37.34
C LYS A 113 31.36 -23.10 35.94
N ALA A 114 30.26 -22.36 35.86
CA ALA A 114 29.82 -21.73 34.61
C ALA A 114 30.79 -20.60 34.25
N SER A 115 31.65 -20.82 33.26
CA SER A 115 32.59 -19.83 32.73
C SER A 115 31.83 -18.69 32.05
N ARG A 116 31.56 -17.61 32.81
CA ARG A 116 30.99 -16.38 32.25
C ARG A 116 32.00 -15.75 31.29
N LEU A 117 31.70 -15.78 29.99
CA LEU A 117 32.28 -14.83 29.05
C LEU A 117 31.94 -13.41 29.53
N PRO A 118 32.82 -12.42 29.34
CA PRO A 118 32.51 -11.04 29.68
C PRO A 118 31.32 -10.57 28.86
N GLU A 119 30.22 -10.26 29.54
CA GLU A 119 29.04 -9.68 28.92
C GLU A 119 29.44 -8.31 28.35
N ILE A 120 29.58 -8.23 27.02
CA ILE A 120 29.79 -6.96 26.33
C ILE A 120 28.49 -6.18 26.47
N ALA A 121 28.41 -5.43 27.57
CA ALA A 121 27.29 -4.57 27.89
C ALA A 121 27.21 -3.47 26.82
N LEU A 122 26.45 -3.77 25.76
CA LEU A 122 26.01 -2.81 24.77
C LEU A 122 25.16 -1.77 25.48
N LYS A 123 25.86 -0.76 26.02
CA LYS A 123 25.31 0.43 26.68
C LYS A 123 24.13 0.88 25.85
N PRO A 124 22.89 0.80 26.37
CA PRO A 124 21.71 1.08 25.57
C PRO A 124 21.89 2.49 25.00
N ILE A 125 21.80 2.62 23.67
CA ILE A 125 21.95 3.91 23.00
C ILE A 125 20.83 4.79 23.55
N ALA A 126 21.19 5.66 24.50
CA ALA A 126 20.26 6.55 25.15
C ALA A 126 19.69 7.47 24.07
N ALA A 127 18.42 7.23 23.71
CA ALA A 127 17.73 8.06 22.73
C ALA A 127 17.89 9.52 23.18
N PRO A 128 18.43 10.40 22.33
CA PRO A 128 19.01 11.67 22.77
C PRO A 128 17.97 12.47 23.55
N ALA A 129 18.38 12.91 24.76
CA ALA A 129 17.51 13.54 25.75
C ALA A 129 16.89 14.82 25.18
N ALA A 130 15.66 14.69 24.66
CA ALA A 130 14.97 15.75 23.94
C ALA A 130 13.46 15.69 24.22
N ALA A 131 13.10 15.63 25.50
CA ALA A 131 11.78 16.04 25.97
C ALA A 131 11.63 17.57 25.81
N ARG A 132 11.61 18.03 24.55
CA ARG A 132 11.40 19.45 24.23
C ARG A 132 9.99 19.82 24.70
N SER A 133 9.88 20.80 25.58
CA SER A 133 8.66 21.31 26.21
C SER A 133 7.73 22.07 25.25
N GLY A 134 7.41 21.46 24.10
CA GLY A 134 6.49 22.00 23.13
C GLY A 134 5.04 21.83 23.58
N LYS A 135 4.22 22.87 23.38
CA LYS A 135 2.76 22.76 23.49
C LYS A 135 2.22 21.79 22.43
N PHE A 136 1.03 21.24 22.65
CA PHE A 136 0.28 20.46 21.65
C PHE A 136 0.23 21.22 20.31
N ARG A 137 0.45 20.52 19.19
CA ARG A 137 0.52 21.14 17.87
C ARG A 137 -0.71 20.76 17.06
N ASP A 138 -1.58 21.73 16.77
CA ASP A 138 -2.76 21.52 15.93
C ASP A 138 -2.40 20.72 14.66
N PRO A 139 -2.99 19.53 14.45
CA PRO A 139 -2.77 18.73 13.26
C PRO A 139 -3.68 19.14 12.09
N SER A 140 -4.70 19.96 12.30
CA SER A 140 -5.85 20.11 11.38
C SER A 140 -5.46 20.46 9.95
N LEU A 141 -4.61 21.48 9.72
CA LEU A 141 -4.13 21.83 8.38
C LEU A 141 -3.44 20.65 7.67
N LEU A 142 -2.58 19.92 8.38
CA LEU A 142 -1.85 18.78 7.84
C LEU A 142 -2.77 17.59 7.56
N VAL A 143 -3.76 17.37 8.43
CA VAL A 143 -4.77 16.31 8.26
C VAL A 143 -5.65 16.61 7.06
N ASN A 144 -6.09 17.85 6.86
CA ASN A 144 -6.87 18.25 5.69
C ASN A 144 -6.11 17.94 4.38
N TRP A 145 -4.81 18.25 4.32
CA TRP A 145 -3.99 17.88 3.16
C TRP A 145 -3.83 16.37 2.99
N VAL A 146 -3.65 15.60 4.07
CA VAL A 146 -3.64 14.12 4.00
C VAL A 146 -4.98 13.58 3.50
N GLU A 147 -6.11 14.10 3.98
CA GLU A 147 -7.44 13.70 3.52
C GLU A 147 -7.67 14.01 2.04
N ILE A 148 -7.33 15.22 1.58
CA ILE A 148 -7.43 15.61 0.17
C ILE A 148 -6.60 14.67 -0.71
N CYS A 149 -5.36 14.36 -0.32
CA CYS A 149 -4.51 13.45 -1.07
C CYS A 149 -5.04 12.00 -1.07
N LEU A 150 -5.63 11.51 0.02
CA LEU A 150 -6.23 10.17 0.07
C LEU A 150 -7.53 10.08 -0.74
N TRP A 151 -8.35 11.15 -0.78
CA TRP A 151 -9.50 11.23 -1.69
C TRP A 151 -9.06 11.29 -3.16
N ALA A 152 -7.96 11.99 -3.46
CA ALA A 152 -7.36 11.97 -4.78
C ALA A 152 -6.83 10.57 -5.16
N CYS A 153 -6.19 9.83 -4.23
CA CYS A 153 -5.78 8.44 -4.46
C CYS A 153 -6.98 7.55 -4.80
N LEU A 154 -8.07 7.67 -4.03
CA LEU A 154 -9.29 6.90 -4.25
C LEU A 154 -9.96 7.23 -5.59
N CYS A 155 -9.99 8.51 -5.97
CA CYS A 155 -10.49 8.95 -7.28
C CYS A 155 -9.62 8.40 -8.43
N LEU A 156 -8.29 8.50 -8.28
CA LEU A 156 -7.34 8.02 -9.29
C LEU A 156 -7.41 6.50 -9.46
N ALA A 157 -7.58 5.72 -8.39
CA ALA A 157 -7.79 4.27 -8.47
C ALA A 157 -9.07 3.89 -9.24
N VAL A 158 -10.16 4.65 -9.10
CA VAL A 158 -11.39 4.44 -9.89
C VAL A 158 -11.18 4.78 -11.37
N VAL A 159 -10.44 5.84 -11.68
CA VAL A 159 -10.04 6.19 -13.07
C VAL A 159 -9.07 5.14 -13.64
N GLY A 160 -8.19 4.58 -12.80
CA GLY A 160 -7.34 3.43 -13.09
C GLY A 160 -8.18 2.25 -13.56
N ILE A 161 -9.06 1.71 -12.70
CA ILE A 161 -9.97 0.60 -13.01
C ILE A 161 -10.75 0.83 -14.32
N ALA A 162 -11.32 2.03 -14.51
CA ALA A 162 -12.03 2.36 -15.75
C ALA A 162 -11.11 2.29 -16.98
N THR A 163 -9.87 2.76 -16.86
CA THR A 163 -8.86 2.69 -17.94
C THR A 163 -8.35 1.25 -18.15
N ARG A 164 -8.23 0.44 -17.10
CA ARG A 164 -7.88 -0.99 -17.19
C ARG A 164 -8.90 -1.77 -18.01
N ILE A 165 -10.20 -1.48 -17.82
CA ILE A 165 -11.30 -2.10 -18.56
C ILE A 165 -11.22 -1.75 -20.06
N VAL A 166 -11.09 -0.46 -20.40
CA VAL A 166 -10.94 -0.02 -21.81
C VAL A 166 -9.67 -0.60 -22.44
N SER A 167 -8.57 -0.64 -21.69
CA SER A 167 -7.29 -1.16 -22.16
C SER A 167 -7.31 -2.67 -22.38
N HIS A 168 -8.07 -3.44 -21.58
CA HIS A 168 -8.22 -4.87 -21.78
C HIS A 168 -8.86 -5.19 -23.14
N GLY A 169 -9.91 -4.46 -23.53
CA GLY A 169 -10.54 -4.59 -24.85
C GLY A 169 -9.55 -4.38 -26.00
N ILE A 170 -8.81 -3.26 -25.97
CA ILE A 170 -7.78 -2.94 -26.97
C ILE A 170 -6.71 -4.05 -27.05
N LEU A 171 -6.23 -4.56 -25.91
CA LEU A 171 -5.24 -5.63 -25.88
C LEU A 171 -5.80 -6.96 -26.41
N THR A 172 -7.10 -7.25 -26.24
CA THR A 172 -7.75 -8.40 -26.88
C THR A 172 -7.98 -8.22 -28.38
N ASP A 173 -8.36 -7.02 -28.84
CA ASP A 173 -8.48 -6.70 -30.27
C ASP A 173 -7.12 -6.79 -31.00
N LEU A 174 -6.04 -6.33 -30.34
CA LEU A 174 -4.66 -6.47 -30.82
C LEU A 174 -4.20 -7.94 -30.87
N ARG A 175 -4.65 -8.77 -29.93
CA ARG A 175 -4.36 -10.21 -29.89
C ARG A 175 -5.09 -10.98 -30.99
N ASP A 176 -6.36 -10.66 -31.21
CA ASP A 176 -7.24 -11.40 -32.12
C ASP A 176 -7.18 -10.87 -33.57
N GLY A 177 -6.47 -9.77 -33.81
CA GLY A 177 -6.26 -9.20 -35.14
C GLY A 177 -7.48 -8.52 -35.73
N THR A 178 -8.41 -8.03 -34.88
CA THR A 178 -9.72 -7.48 -35.31
C THR A 178 -9.62 -6.11 -36.00
N TYR A 179 -8.46 -5.44 -35.92
CA TYR A 179 -8.24 -4.14 -36.55
C TYR A 179 -8.20 -4.22 -38.08
N ALA A 180 -9.13 -3.52 -38.73
CA ALA A 180 -9.25 -3.44 -40.19
C ALA A 180 -8.03 -2.88 -40.94
N SER A 181 -7.04 -2.29 -40.24
CA SER A 181 -5.71 -2.01 -40.81
C SER A 181 -4.63 -1.89 -39.74
N ALA A 182 -3.38 -2.05 -40.16
CA ALA A 182 -2.20 -1.81 -39.31
C ALA A 182 -2.14 -0.37 -38.76
N ALA A 183 -2.67 0.62 -39.49
CA ALA A 183 -2.71 2.01 -39.04
C ALA A 183 -3.70 2.22 -37.87
N LEU A 184 -4.85 1.54 -37.88
CA LEU A 184 -5.77 1.55 -36.74
C LEU A 184 -5.17 0.81 -35.52
N SER A 185 -4.51 -0.33 -35.75
CA SER A 185 -3.79 -1.08 -34.70
C SER A 185 -2.69 -0.23 -34.04
N ALA A 186 -1.87 0.46 -34.83
CA ALA A 186 -0.81 1.34 -34.34
C ALA A 186 -1.35 2.52 -33.52
N THR A 187 -2.37 3.23 -34.03
CA THR A 187 -2.98 4.37 -33.32
C THR A 187 -3.71 3.96 -32.04
N ALA A 188 -4.35 2.79 -32.02
CA ALA A 188 -4.91 2.21 -30.79
C ALA A 188 -3.84 1.89 -29.74
N SER A 189 -2.70 1.34 -30.17
CA SER A 189 -1.54 1.04 -29.32
C SER A 189 -0.92 2.31 -28.74
N GLU A 190 -0.67 3.35 -29.56
CA GLU A 190 -0.18 4.65 -29.07
C GLU A 190 -1.15 5.32 -28.08
N ALA A 191 -2.47 5.16 -28.27
CA ALA A 191 -3.47 5.67 -27.35
C ALA A 191 -3.47 4.90 -26.02
N PHE A 192 -3.22 3.58 -26.03
CA PHE A 192 -3.01 2.78 -24.82
C PHE A 192 -1.76 3.23 -24.07
N ASP A 193 -0.58 3.21 -24.70
CA ASP A 193 0.70 3.59 -24.09
C ASP A 193 0.65 5.00 -23.48
N ARG A 194 -0.01 5.94 -24.16
CA ARG A 194 -0.16 7.33 -23.71
C ARG A 194 -1.02 7.46 -22.45
N ARG A 195 -2.13 6.71 -22.36
CA ARG A 195 -3.00 6.69 -21.18
C ARG A 195 -2.31 6.02 -20.00
N GLU A 196 -1.71 4.84 -20.24
CA GLU A 196 -1.02 4.07 -19.22
C GLU A 196 0.12 4.87 -18.59
N ARG A 197 1.01 5.42 -19.42
CA ARG A 197 2.13 6.24 -18.97
C ARG A 197 1.69 7.49 -18.22
N PHE A 198 0.54 8.07 -18.56
CA PHE A 198 -0.02 9.21 -17.82
C PHE A 198 -0.50 8.80 -16.43
N LEU A 199 -1.27 7.71 -16.32
CA LEU A 199 -1.73 7.17 -15.04
C LEU A 199 -0.56 6.80 -14.13
N SER A 200 0.40 6.01 -14.59
CA SER A 200 1.54 5.58 -13.75
C SER A 200 2.37 6.76 -13.22
N VAL A 201 2.44 7.87 -13.96
CA VAL A 201 3.13 9.09 -13.51
C VAL A 201 2.30 9.86 -12.48
N MET A 202 0.98 9.96 -12.65
CA MET A 202 0.08 10.57 -11.67
C MET A 202 0.02 9.75 -10.37
N GLU A 203 -0.06 8.43 -10.47
CA GLU A 203 -0.05 7.49 -9.35
C GLU A 203 1.25 7.59 -8.55
N LEU A 204 2.41 7.54 -9.23
CA LEU A 204 3.73 7.66 -8.59
C LEU A 204 3.92 9.02 -7.91
N PHE A 205 3.50 10.12 -8.55
CA PHE A 205 3.55 11.46 -7.98
C PHE A 205 2.68 11.57 -6.73
N LEU A 206 1.42 11.13 -6.83
CA LEU A 206 0.45 11.23 -5.74
C LEU A 206 0.81 10.30 -4.58
N PHE A 207 1.29 9.08 -4.85
CA PHE A 207 1.85 8.18 -3.84
C PHE A 207 3.01 8.82 -3.06
N ALA A 208 3.93 9.50 -3.76
CA ALA A 208 5.06 10.19 -3.12
C ALA A 208 4.60 11.35 -2.23
N VAL A 209 3.68 12.19 -2.71
CA VAL A 209 3.11 13.31 -1.93
C VAL A 209 2.34 12.79 -0.71
N THR A 210 1.43 11.83 -0.91
CA THR A 210 0.65 11.19 0.16
C THR A 210 1.57 10.54 1.20
N SER A 211 2.63 9.84 0.79
CA SER A 211 3.60 9.22 1.70
C SER A 211 4.34 10.27 2.55
N VAL A 212 4.82 11.36 1.95
CA VAL A 212 5.51 12.43 2.70
C VAL A 212 4.56 13.12 3.70
N LEU A 213 3.31 13.37 3.32
CA LEU A 213 2.31 13.96 4.22
C LEU A 213 1.90 12.99 5.33
N ALA A 214 1.70 11.70 5.02
CA ALA A 214 1.39 10.65 5.98
C ALA A 214 2.50 10.46 7.02
N LEU A 215 3.77 10.42 6.61
CA LEU A 215 4.91 10.33 7.52
C LEU A 215 5.03 11.59 8.41
N LYS A 216 4.83 12.79 7.85
CA LYS A 216 4.75 14.04 8.64
C LYS A 216 3.61 14.02 9.65
N TRP A 217 2.46 13.43 9.28
CA TRP A 217 1.33 13.25 10.20
C TRP A 217 1.63 12.23 11.30
N ILE A 218 2.24 11.07 10.98
CA ILE A 218 2.67 10.05 11.97
C ILE A 218 3.62 10.66 13.01
N HIS A 219 4.60 11.45 12.57
CA HIS A 219 5.50 12.18 13.46
C HIS A 219 4.73 13.16 14.36
N ARG A 220 3.79 13.94 13.81
CA ARG A 220 2.99 14.90 14.61
C ARG A 220 2.03 14.18 15.57
N ALA A 221 1.43 13.06 15.17
CA ALA A 221 0.55 12.27 16.01
C ALA A 221 1.30 11.63 17.19
N ASN A 222 2.51 11.09 16.98
CA ASN A 222 3.35 10.58 18.07
C ASN A 222 3.76 11.71 19.03
N PHE A 223 4.19 12.86 18.50
CA PHE A 223 4.54 14.03 19.30
C PHE A 223 3.35 14.53 20.14
N ASN A 224 2.20 14.74 19.50
CA ASN A 224 0.99 15.22 20.18
C ASN A 224 0.50 14.28 21.27
N ALA A 225 0.54 12.96 21.06
CA ALA A 225 0.17 11.99 22.08
C ALA A 225 1.01 12.13 23.35
N ARG A 226 2.33 12.35 23.21
CA ARG A 226 3.23 12.65 24.34
C ARG A 226 2.87 13.95 25.05
N GLN A 227 2.56 15.01 24.30
CA GLN A 227 2.13 16.29 24.90
C GLN A 227 0.74 16.23 25.54
N LEU A 228 -0.08 15.22 25.22
CA LEU A 228 -1.31 14.87 25.94
C LEU A 228 -1.04 14.01 27.20
N GLY A 229 0.22 13.79 27.59
CA GLY A 229 0.59 13.05 28.80
C GLY A 229 0.73 11.53 28.60
N ALA A 230 0.93 11.05 27.37
CA ALA A 230 1.28 9.66 27.13
C ALA A 230 2.78 9.40 27.42
N GLU A 231 3.09 9.24 28.70
CA GLU A 231 4.44 8.95 29.20
C GLU A 231 4.86 7.50 28.94
N GLY A 232 6.17 7.23 28.90
CA GLY A 232 6.70 5.87 28.68
C GLY A 232 6.52 5.30 27.27
N MET A 233 5.96 6.04 26.31
CA MET A 233 5.88 5.63 24.89
C MET A 233 7.27 5.26 24.34
N ARG A 234 7.41 4.06 23.76
CA ARG A 234 8.69 3.47 23.31
C ARG A 234 9.16 4.01 21.96
N PHE A 235 8.25 4.39 21.08
CA PHE A 235 8.57 4.89 19.73
C PHE A 235 8.66 6.41 19.76
N THR A 236 9.85 6.96 19.56
CA THR A 236 10.03 8.41 19.41
C THR A 236 9.37 8.90 18.10
N PRO A 237 9.01 10.19 17.98
CA PRO A 237 8.40 10.72 16.75
C PRO A 237 9.26 10.49 15.51
N GLY A 238 10.59 10.57 15.66
CA GLY A 238 11.54 10.25 14.59
C GLY A 238 11.59 8.76 14.25
N TRP A 239 11.56 7.86 15.23
CA TRP A 239 11.61 6.41 14.98
C TRP A 239 10.30 5.84 14.42
N ALA A 240 9.16 6.45 14.77
CA ALA A 240 7.86 6.17 14.16
C ALA A 240 7.83 6.44 12.64
N VAL A 241 8.71 7.31 12.13
CA VAL A 241 8.91 7.56 10.69
C VAL A 241 10.09 6.76 10.14
N GLY A 242 11.25 6.78 10.82
CA GLY A 242 12.49 6.12 10.37
C GLY A 242 12.35 4.61 10.17
N SER A 243 11.46 3.95 10.92
CA SER A 243 11.18 2.51 10.77
C SER A 243 10.56 2.12 9.41
N TYR A 244 9.97 3.05 8.66
CA TYR A 244 9.50 2.78 7.29
C TYR A 244 10.63 2.63 6.26
N PHE A 245 11.79 3.24 6.50
CA PHE A 245 12.88 3.30 5.51
C PHE A 245 13.87 2.13 5.57
N ILE A 246 13.71 1.24 6.55
CA ILE A 246 14.62 0.10 6.79
C ILE A 246 13.85 -1.19 6.44
N PRO A 247 14.11 -1.86 5.29
CA PRO A 247 13.18 -2.84 4.72
C PRO A 247 12.72 -3.97 5.65
N ILE A 248 13.64 -4.58 6.41
CA ILE A 248 13.31 -5.65 7.37
C ILE A 248 12.47 -5.13 8.53
N VAL A 249 12.81 -3.94 9.05
CA VAL A 249 12.15 -3.28 10.19
C VAL A 249 10.75 -2.78 9.81
N ASN A 250 10.58 -2.36 8.56
CA ASN A 250 9.33 -1.87 7.98
C ASN A 250 8.20 -2.91 8.06
N LEU A 251 8.51 -4.22 8.10
CA LEU A 251 7.51 -5.29 8.18
C LEU A 251 6.72 -5.34 9.50
N TRP A 252 7.22 -4.74 10.60
CA TRP A 252 6.53 -4.78 11.90
C TRP A 252 6.70 -3.57 12.82
N LYS A 253 7.77 -2.77 12.70
CA LYS A 253 7.97 -1.60 13.58
C LYS A 253 7.00 -0.45 13.33
N PRO A 254 6.60 -0.11 12.09
CA PRO A 254 5.59 0.92 11.89
C PRO A 254 4.21 0.54 12.44
N TYR A 255 3.80 -0.73 12.33
CA TYR A 255 2.61 -1.23 13.03
C TYR A 255 2.70 -1.05 14.56
N GLN A 256 3.84 -1.42 15.17
CA GLN A 256 4.05 -1.23 16.61
C GLN A 256 3.99 0.25 17.00
N ALA A 257 4.57 1.15 16.20
CA ALA A 257 4.49 2.60 16.40
C ALA A 257 3.05 3.13 16.26
N MET A 258 2.32 2.75 15.21
CA MET A 258 0.93 3.18 14.98
C MET A 258 -0.01 2.65 16.06
N LYS A 259 0.20 1.40 16.53
CA LYS A 259 -0.52 0.81 17.66
C LYS A 259 -0.24 1.54 18.97
N GLU A 260 0.99 1.99 19.19
CA GLU A 260 1.34 2.84 20.33
C GLU A 260 0.64 4.21 20.25
N ILE A 261 0.72 4.89 19.09
CA ILE A 261 0.06 6.18 18.81
C ILE A 261 -1.45 6.08 19.03
N TRP A 262 -2.11 5.02 18.54
CA TRP A 262 -3.55 4.81 18.72
C TRP A 262 -3.94 4.75 20.20
N LYS A 263 -3.28 3.88 20.98
CA LYS A 263 -3.57 3.70 22.41
C LYS A 263 -3.27 4.97 23.21
N ALA A 264 -2.17 5.63 22.88
CA ALA A 264 -1.76 6.92 23.47
C ALA A 264 -2.72 8.06 23.11
N SER A 265 -3.40 7.98 21.96
CA SER A 265 -4.43 8.95 21.56
C SER A 265 -5.78 8.66 22.18
N SER A 266 -6.16 7.39 22.40
CA SER A 266 -7.45 7.05 23.00
C SER A 266 -7.49 7.35 24.50
N SER A 267 -6.40 7.08 25.24
CA SER A 267 -6.39 7.16 26.71
C SER A 267 -5.01 7.59 27.23
N PRO A 268 -4.58 8.86 27.04
CA PRO A 268 -3.18 9.27 27.21
C PRO A 268 -2.53 8.83 28.53
N ALA A 269 -3.18 9.03 29.68
CA ALA A 269 -2.60 8.71 31.00
C ALA A 269 -2.42 7.21 31.27
N ASN A 270 -3.29 6.35 30.70
CA ASN A 270 -3.34 4.90 30.96
C ASN A 270 -3.19 4.07 29.68
N TRP A 271 -2.46 4.60 28.69
CA TRP A 271 -2.43 4.06 27.32
C TRP A 271 -1.86 2.64 27.24
N GLN A 272 -1.09 2.20 28.23
CA GLN A 272 -0.55 0.85 28.32
C GLN A 272 -1.68 -0.19 28.39
N GLY A 273 -2.80 0.10 29.07
CA GLY A 273 -3.98 -0.76 29.17
C GLY A 273 -5.02 -0.58 28.04
N ALA A 274 -4.97 0.52 27.29
CA ALA A 274 -6.01 0.85 26.30
C ALA A 274 -6.12 -0.18 25.14
N PRO A 275 -7.33 -0.46 24.62
CA PRO A 275 -7.49 -1.42 23.52
C PRO A 275 -6.98 -0.85 22.18
N SER A 276 -6.19 -1.64 21.46
CA SER A 276 -5.85 -1.34 20.05
C SER A 276 -6.98 -1.77 19.13
N GLY A 277 -7.60 -0.83 18.41
CA GLY A 277 -8.74 -1.13 17.53
C GLY A 277 -8.37 -2.03 16.36
N ALA A 278 -9.24 -2.98 16.02
CA ALA A 278 -9.02 -3.99 14.96
C ALA A 278 -8.68 -3.38 13.58
N LEU A 279 -9.15 -2.16 13.31
CA LEU A 279 -8.82 -1.37 12.11
C LEU A 279 -7.31 -1.25 11.85
N LEU A 280 -6.48 -1.18 12.91
CA LEU A 280 -5.01 -1.17 12.78
C LEU A 280 -4.48 -2.46 12.14
N GLY A 281 -5.04 -3.60 12.53
CA GLY A 281 -4.67 -4.91 11.99
C GLY A 281 -5.11 -5.07 10.54
N ILE A 282 -6.34 -4.64 10.23
CA ILE A 282 -6.89 -4.64 8.86
C ILE A 282 -6.04 -3.76 7.94
N TRP A 283 -5.78 -2.51 8.32
CA TRP A 283 -4.92 -1.60 7.56
C TRP A 283 -3.51 -2.16 7.35
N TRP A 284 -2.89 -2.71 8.40
CA TRP A 284 -1.53 -3.25 8.28
C TRP A 284 -1.46 -4.51 7.43
N PHE A 285 -2.47 -5.38 7.52
CA PHE A 285 -2.59 -6.54 6.65
C PHE A 285 -2.74 -6.12 5.18
N LEU A 286 -3.63 -5.16 4.88
CA LEU A 286 -3.81 -4.63 3.53
C LEU A 286 -2.53 -3.95 3.01
N TRP A 287 -1.82 -3.22 3.86
CA TRP A 287 -0.55 -2.56 3.50
C TRP A 287 0.55 -3.58 3.19
N LEU A 288 0.69 -4.64 3.99
CA LEU A 288 1.60 -5.75 3.70
C LEU A 288 1.19 -6.48 2.42
N LEU A 289 -0.11 -6.76 2.22
CA LEU A 289 -0.63 -7.45 1.05
C LEU A 289 -0.36 -6.67 -0.24
N SER A 290 -0.66 -5.36 -0.26
CA SER A 290 -0.29 -4.46 -1.36
C SER A 290 1.22 -4.42 -1.58
N THR A 291 2.02 -4.29 -0.51
CA THR A 291 3.48 -4.25 -0.61
C THR A 291 4.05 -5.53 -1.25
N PHE A 292 3.63 -6.71 -0.81
CA PHE A 292 4.07 -7.98 -1.39
C PHE A 292 3.54 -8.20 -2.82
N ALA A 293 2.29 -7.80 -3.10
CA ALA A 293 1.72 -7.90 -4.44
C ALA A 293 2.45 -6.98 -5.42
N ASN A 294 2.78 -5.73 -5.04
CA ASN A 294 3.60 -4.83 -5.84
C ASN A 294 5.02 -5.38 -6.09
N TYR A 295 5.65 -6.03 -5.11
CA TYR A 295 6.93 -6.72 -5.34
C TYR A 295 6.78 -7.90 -6.31
N ALA A 296 5.68 -8.67 -6.24
CA ALA A 296 5.41 -9.76 -7.17
C ALA A 296 5.15 -9.23 -8.61
N VAL A 297 4.37 -8.17 -8.76
CA VAL A 297 4.13 -7.44 -10.02
C VAL A 297 5.46 -6.98 -10.63
N PHE A 298 6.29 -6.27 -9.86
CA PHE A 298 7.61 -5.83 -10.32
C PHE A 298 8.52 -7.01 -10.73
N ARG A 299 8.48 -8.11 -9.97
CA ARG A 299 9.30 -9.30 -10.26
C ARG A 299 8.81 -10.08 -11.49
N PHE A 300 7.50 -10.02 -11.78
CA PHE A 300 6.84 -10.57 -12.98
C PHE A 300 7.15 -9.73 -14.23
N PHE A 301 7.07 -8.40 -14.14
CA PHE A 301 7.51 -7.50 -15.23
C PHE A 301 8.97 -7.73 -15.65
N TRP A 302 9.83 -8.19 -14.74
CA TRP A 302 11.23 -8.56 -15.02
C TRP A 302 11.42 -9.99 -15.57
N ALA A 303 10.34 -10.71 -15.86
CA ALA A 303 10.35 -12.13 -16.27
C ALA A 303 9.43 -12.46 -17.47
N ILE A 304 8.48 -11.58 -17.81
CA ILE A 304 7.63 -11.73 -19.01
C ILE A 304 8.41 -11.52 -20.32
N GLY A 305 7.82 -12.00 -21.43
CA GLY A 305 8.28 -11.70 -22.77
C GLY A 305 7.62 -10.44 -23.34
N GLU A 306 7.88 -10.18 -24.63
CA GLU A 306 7.26 -9.08 -25.38
C GLU A 306 6.02 -9.56 -26.16
N ARG A 307 5.22 -10.46 -25.57
CA ARG A 307 4.01 -11.03 -26.19
C ARG A 307 2.76 -10.27 -25.74
N ILE A 308 1.79 -10.08 -26.64
CA ILE A 308 0.52 -9.39 -26.32
C ILE A 308 -0.23 -10.03 -25.13
N GLN A 309 -0.12 -11.35 -24.95
CA GLN A 309 -0.70 -12.08 -23.81
C GLN A 309 -0.06 -11.68 -22.47
N ASP A 310 1.22 -11.35 -22.45
CA ASP A 310 1.92 -10.92 -21.24
C ASP A 310 1.43 -9.53 -20.80
N PHE A 311 1.16 -8.62 -21.75
CA PHE A 311 0.53 -7.32 -21.50
C PHE A 311 -0.92 -7.45 -21.03
N ILE A 312 -1.72 -8.39 -21.59
CA ILE A 312 -3.07 -8.70 -21.09
C ILE A 312 -3.03 -9.15 -19.63
N ALA A 313 -2.11 -10.05 -19.28
CA ALA A 313 -1.92 -10.52 -17.91
C ALA A 313 -1.48 -9.40 -16.95
N ALA A 314 -0.53 -8.56 -17.38
CA ALA A 314 -0.07 -7.40 -16.61
C ALA A 314 -1.20 -6.38 -16.35
N ASN A 315 -1.99 -6.04 -17.37
CA ASN A 315 -3.13 -5.12 -17.22
C ASN A 315 -4.23 -5.68 -16.30
N ALA A 316 -4.52 -7.00 -16.39
CA ALA A 316 -5.45 -7.66 -15.49
C ALA A 316 -4.94 -7.66 -14.03
N LEU A 317 -3.65 -7.92 -13.82
CA LEU A 317 -3.03 -7.90 -12.50
C LEU A 317 -2.98 -6.50 -11.90
N ALA A 318 -2.73 -5.46 -12.71
CA ALA A 318 -2.79 -4.06 -12.28
C ALA A 318 -4.21 -3.68 -11.84
N ALA A 319 -5.26 -4.09 -12.55
CA ALA A 319 -6.64 -3.86 -12.14
C ALA A 319 -6.99 -4.48 -10.77
N VAL A 320 -6.38 -5.62 -10.42
CA VAL A 320 -6.51 -6.23 -9.08
C VAL A 320 -5.77 -5.39 -8.02
N MET A 321 -4.65 -4.75 -8.35
CA MET A 321 -3.96 -3.82 -7.44
C MET A 321 -4.80 -2.56 -7.21
N ASP A 322 -5.38 -1.97 -8.26
CA ASP A 322 -6.25 -0.79 -8.16
C ASP A 322 -7.44 -1.05 -7.22
N VAL A 323 -8.04 -2.25 -7.30
CA VAL A 323 -9.12 -2.71 -6.40
C VAL A 323 -8.63 -2.96 -4.96
N LEU A 324 -7.38 -3.41 -4.76
CA LEU A 324 -6.77 -3.63 -3.44
C LEU A 324 -6.39 -2.30 -2.73
N GLU A 325 -6.01 -1.27 -3.49
CA GLU A 325 -5.67 0.05 -2.95
C GLU A 325 -6.89 0.80 -2.40
N ILE A 326 -8.11 0.51 -2.88
CA ILE A 326 -9.36 1.09 -2.36
C ILE A 326 -9.55 0.82 -0.85
N PRO A 327 -9.64 -0.43 -0.35
CA PRO A 327 -9.79 -0.70 1.08
C PRO A 327 -8.56 -0.30 1.90
N LEU A 328 -7.35 -0.33 1.32
CA LEU A 328 -6.13 0.15 1.98
C LEU A 328 -6.22 1.66 2.24
N THR A 329 -6.50 2.46 1.21
CA THR A 329 -6.68 3.91 1.27
C THR A 329 -7.80 4.29 2.24
N VAL A 330 -8.97 3.63 2.14
CA VAL A 330 -10.12 3.88 3.03
C VAL A 330 -9.80 3.53 4.49
N SER A 331 -9.14 2.39 4.75
CA SER A 331 -8.77 2.02 6.13
C SER A 331 -7.76 3.00 6.75
N PHE A 332 -6.80 3.50 5.96
CA PHE A 332 -5.85 4.52 6.42
C PHE A 332 -6.52 5.88 6.65
N LEU A 333 -7.42 6.32 5.75
CA LEU A 333 -8.21 7.55 5.93
C LEU A 333 -9.01 7.51 7.24
N ILE A 334 -9.64 6.37 7.56
CA ILE A 334 -10.38 6.20 8.82
C ILE A 334 -9.43 6.19 10.03
N LEU A 335 -8.23 5.61 9.94
CA LEU A 335 -7.21 5.70 11.00
C LEU A 335 -6.78 7.14 11.27
N VAL A 336 -6.43 7.89 10.22
CA VAL A 336 -6.01 9.31 10.31
C VAL A 336 -7.10 10.14 10.99
N LYS A 337 -8.35 10.02 10.55
CA LYS A 337 -9.50 10.73 11.12
C LYS A 337 -9.78 10.34 12.57
N LYS A 338 -9.75 9.04 12.90
CA LYS A 338 -10.01 8.57 14.28
C LYS A 338 -8.92 8.98 15.26
N ILE A 339 -7.64 8.80 14.93
CA ILE A 339 -6.52 9.21 15.78
C ILE A 339 -6.56 10.73 16.00
N THR A 340 -6.75 11.51 14.93
CA THR A 340 -6.84 12.97 15.02
C THR A 340 -8.03 13.41 15.89
N LYS A 341 -9.23 12.84 15.70
CA LYS A 341 -10.40 13.16 16.53
C LYS A 341 -10.17 12.87 18.02
N MET A 342 -9.54 11.75 18.36
CA MET A 342 -9.22 11.41 19.75
C MET A 342 -8.22 12.41 20.35
N GLN A 343 -7.15 12.78 19.62
CA GLN A 343 -6.18 13.77 20.09
C GLN A 343 -6.79 15.16 20.28
N MET A 344 -7.64 15.61 19.36
CA MET A 344 -8.31 16.90 19.47
C MET A 344 -9.30 16.92 20.64
N ALA A 345 -10.02 15.83 20.93
CA ALA A 345 -10.92 15.76 22.09
C ALA A 345 -10.16 15.97 23.41
N HIS A 346 -9.03 15.28 23.60
CA HIS A 346 -8.17 15.43 24.80
C HIS A 346 -7.43 16.78 24.87
N ALA A 347 -7.29 17.49 23.76
CA ALA A 347 -6.72 18.83 23.73
C ALA A 347 -7.73 19.89 24.23
N HIS A 348 -8.98 19.84 23.77
CA HIS A 348 -10.04 20.76 24.22
C HIS A 348 -10.46 20.50 25.68
N SER A 349 -10.36 19.26 26.18
CA SER A 349 -10.64 18.95 27.59
C SER A 349 -9.51 19.35 28.56
N ARG A 350 -8.57 20.19 28.13
CA ARG A 350 -7.39 20.66 28.89
C ARG A 350 -7.10 22.16 28.71
N SER A 351 -7.95 22.87 27.98
CA SER A 351 -7.86 24.31 27.69
C SER A 351 -8.93 25.08 28.45
#